data_AF-A0A915CL98-F1
#
_entry.id   AF-A0A915CL98-F1
#
_cell.length_a   1.000
_cell.length_b   1.000
_cell.length_c   1.000
_cell.angle_alpha   90.00
_cell.angle_beta   90.00
_cell.angle_gamma   90.00
#
_symmetry.space_group_name_H-M   'P 1'
#
loop_
_entity.id
_entity.type
_entity.pdbx_description
1 polymer ?
#
loop_
_entity_poly.entity_id
_entity_poly.type
_entity_poly.pdbx_seq_one_letter_code
_entity_poly.pdbx_strand_id
1 'polypeptide(L)' 'QELNAAQRRGVAIETTKKMMAGGNRQHMSDKNTARLDEETEELHHERVSLSLGKVIQQARQTKEWTQKDLATHVNEKPQ' A
#
# COMPACT_ATOMS: atom_id res chain seq x y z
N GLN A 1 -18.62 -20.62 3.85
CA GLN A 1 -19.73 -21.42 3.27
C GLN A 1 -21.12 -20.92 3.68
N GLU A 2 -21.23 -20.13 4.75
CA GLU A 2 -22.50 -19.63 5.28
C GLU A 2 -23.23 -18.64 4.34
N LEU A 3 -22.52 -17.77 3.64
CA LEU A 3 -23.10 -16.79 2.72
C LEU A 3 -23.88 -17.45 1.57
N ASN A 4 -23.30 -18.47 0.93
CA ASN A 4 -23.95 -19.25 -0.13
C ASN A 4 -25.09 -20.14 0.39
N ALA A 5 -25.07 -20.54 1.67
CA ALA A 5 -26.16 -21.29 2.28
C ALA A 5 -27.32 -20.37 2.68
N ALA A 6 -27.06 -19.15 3.15
CA ALA A 6 -28.06 -18.11 3.40
C ALA A 6 -28.81 -17.73 2.12
N GLN A 7 -28.08 -17.57 1.00
CA GLN A 7 -28.66 -17.29 -0.31
C GLN A 7 -29.61 -18.40 -0.77
N ARG A 8 -29.23 -19.68 -0.61
CA ARG A 8 -30.07 -20.83 -1.00
C ARG A 8 -31.32 -21.00 -0.13
N ARG A 9 -31.27 -20.56 1.13
CA ARG A 9 -32.39 -20.62 2.07
C ARG A 9 -33.32 -19.40 1.98
N GLY A 10 -33.00 -18.42 1.12
CA GLY A 10 -33.78 -17.18 0.99
C GLY A 10 -33.67 -16.26 2.21
N VAL A 11 -32.62 -16.43 3.03
CA VAL A 11 -32.36 -15.58 4.21
C VAL A 11 -31.80 -14.25 3.73
N ALA A 12 -32.19 -13.15 4.39
CA ALA A 12 -31.70 -11.80 4.06
C ALA A 12 -30.17 -11.73 4.18
N ILE A 13 -29.51 -11.21 3.13
CA ILE A 13 -28.07 -10.97 3.08
C ILE A 13 -27.86 -9.47 3.03
N GLU A 14 -27.16 -8.94 4.03
CA GLU A 14 -26.74 -7.54 4.01
C GLU A 14 -25.51 -7.39 3.13
N THR A 15 -25.55 -6.46 2.19
CA THR A 15 -24.42 -6.10 1.35
C THR A 15 -24.13 -4.62 1.51
N THR A 16 -22.90 -4.28 1.86
CA THR A 16 -22.44 -2.89 1.92
C THR A 16 -21.35 -2.66 0.88
N LYS A 17 -21.39 -1.49 0.24
CA LYS A 17 -20.32 -1.09 -0.69
C LYS A 17 -19.08 -0.73 0.13
N LYS A 18 -17.93 -1.28 -0.24
CA LYS A 18 -16.66 -0.91 0.41
C LYS A 18 -16.33 0.57 0.15
N MET A 19 -15.79 1.23 1.16
CA MET A 19 -15.21 2.57 1.01
C MET A 19 -14.14 2.54 -0.11
N MET A 20 -14.15 3.53 -1.00
CA MET A 20 -13.29 3.61 -2.20
C MET A 20 -13.50 2.50 -3.25
N ALA A 21 -14.59 1.75 -3.22
CA ALA A 21 -14.87 0.73 -4.24
C ALA A 21 -15.12 1.34 -5.63
N GLY A 22 -14.49 0.73 -6.65
CA GLY A 22 -14.63 1.12 -8.06
C GLY A 22 -13.56 2.08 -8.58
N GLY A 23 -12.55 2.42 -7.77
CA GLY A 23 -11.40 3.24 -8.18
C GLY A 23 -10.10 2.42 -8.34
N ASN A 24 -9.10 3.02 -8.98
CA ASN A 24 -7.76 2.46 -9.20
C ASN A 24 -6.64 3.32 -8.58
N ARG A 25 -6.94 4.00 -7.46
CA ARG A 25 -6.01 4.92 -6.82
C ARG A 25 -4.74 4.15 -6.38
N GLN A 26 -3.60 4.47 -6.98
CA GLN A 26 -2.34 3.77 -6.72
C GLN A 26 -1.61 4.25 -5.46
N HIS A 27 -1.70 5.54 -5.14
CA HIS A 27 -1.08 6.10 -3.94
C HIS A 27 -2.13 6.38 -2.85
N MET A 28 -1.95 5.74 -1.71
CA MET A 28 -2.74 5.94 -0.49
C MET A 28 -1.82 6.39 0.64
N SER A 29 -2.39 7.00 1.68
CA SER A 29 -1.63 7.32 2.89
C SER A 29 -1.23 6.03 3.60
N ASP A 30 0.06 5.86 3.89
CA ASP A 30 0.59 4.67 4.56
C ASP A 30 0.16 4.57 6.04
N LYS A 31 -0.17 5.71 6.66
CA LYS A 31 -0.61 5.80 8.05
C LYS A 31 -2.09 6.14 8.15
N ASN A 32 -2.72 5.74 9.26
CA ASN A 32 -4.08 6.14 9.58
C ASN A 32 -4.13 7.64 9.87
N THR A 33 -4.79 8.40 8.99
CA THR A 33 -4.85 9.86 9.06
C THR A 33 -5.62 10.37 10.28
N ALA A 34 -6.58 9.59 10.81
CA ALA A 34 -7.32 9.98 12.02
C ALA A 34 -6.41 9.94 13.26
N ARG A 35 -5.61 8.87 13.39
CA ARG A 35 -4.64 8.76 14.48
C ARG A 35 -3.54 9.83 14.38
N LEU A 36 -3.15 10.21 13.16
CA LEU A 36 -2.19 11.29 12.93
C LEU A 36 -2.72 12.66 13.37
N ASP A 37 -4.02 12.90 13.23
CA ASP A 37 -4.69 14.13 13.65
C ASP A 37 -4.83 14.22 15.18
N GLU A 38 -5.00 13.06 15.83
CA GLU A 38 -5.10 12.92 17.30
C GLU A 38 -3.73 12.97 18.01
N GLU A 39 -2.63 12.71 17.32
CA GLU A 39 -1.29 12.56 17.92
C GLU A 39 -0.59 13.91 18.13
N THR A 40 -0.48 14.35 19.38
CA THR A 40 0.05 15.69 19.74
C THR A 40 1.45 15.70 20.36
N GLU A 41 2.04 14.55 20.71
CA GLU A 41 3.22 14.53 21.60
C GLU A 41 4.51 13.87 21.10
N GLU A 42 4.53 13.00 20.07
CA GLU A 42 5.81 12.49 19.53
C GLU A 42 5.76 12.16 18.02
N LEU A 43 6.46 12.96 17.21
CA LEU A 43 6.47 12.86 15.75
C LEU A 43 7.67 12.05 15.20
N HIS A 44 7.95 10.88 15.77
CA HIS A 44 9.02 10.02 15.23
C HIS A 44 8.56 9.26 13.98
N HIS A 45 9.35 9.35 12.91
CA HIS A 45 9.12 8.60 11.67
C HIS A 45 10.26 7.59 11.48
N GLU A 46 9.91 6.30 11.48
CA GLU A 46 10.85 5.25 11.14
C GLU A 46 11.36 5.46 9.70
N ARG A 47 12.68 5.48 9.56
CA ARG A 47 13.35 5.59 8.26
C ARG A 47 13.71 4.20 7.77
N VAL A 48 13.84 4.06 6.46
CA VAL A 48 14.38 2.84 5.84
C VAL A 48 15.75 2.50 6.43
N SER A 49 15.97 1.23 6.73
CA SER A 49 17.26 0.77 7.28
C SER A 49 18.37 0.84 6.23
N LEU A 50 19.61 1.02 6.69
CA LEU A 50 20.78 1.06 5.81
C LEU A 50 20.99 -0.27 5.06
N SER A 51 20.67 -1.40 5.69
CA SER A 51 20.80 -2.71 5.07
C SER A 51 19.90 -2.84 3.84
N LEU A 52 18.64 -2.40 3.95
CA LEU A 52 17.69 -2.41 2.84
C LEU A 52 18.19 -1.55 1.66
N GLY A 53 18.67 -0.34 1.94
CA GLY A 53 19.21 0.56 0.91
C GLY A 53 20.38 -0.07 0.13
N LYS A 54 21.29 -0.75 0.84
CA LYS A 54 22.43 -1.45 0.23
C LYS A 54 21.99 -2.61 -0.66
N VAL A 55 21.04 -3.43 -0.20
CA VAL A 55 20.51 -4.56 -0.98
C VAL A 55 19.87 -4.09 -2.28
N ILE A 56 19.05 -3.04 -2.22
CA ILE A 56 18.41 -2.46 -3.41
C ILE A 56 19.46 -1.91 -4.37
N GLN A 57 20.48 -1.21 -3.87
CA GLN A 57 21.57 -0.69 -4.69
C GLN A 57 22.32 -1.81 -5.41
N GLN A 58 22.67 -2.88 -4.70
CA GLN A 58 23.36 -4.03 -5.28
C GLN A 58 22.50 -4.70 -6.37
N ALA A 59 21.22 -4.92 -6.10
CA ALA A 59 20.29 -5.52 -7.05
C ALA A 59 20.13 -4.68 -8.33
N ARG A 60 20.12 -3.35 -8.21
CA ARG A 60 20.11 -2.44 -9.37
C ARG A 60 21.38 -2.59 -10.21
N GLN A 61 22.56 -2.64 -9.57
CA GLN A 61 23.83 -2.79 -10.28
C GLN A 61 23.93 -4.14 -10.99
N THR A 62 23.49 -5.23 -10.36
CA THR A 62 23.45 -6.56 -11.00
C THR A 62 22.53 -6.60 -12.21
N LYS A 63 21.49 -5.76 -12.24
CA LYS A 63 20.57 -5.61 -13.38
C LYS A 63 20.99 -4.51 -14.36
N GLU A 64 22.15 -3.88 -14.13
CA GLU A 64 22.63 -2.74 -14.92
C GLU A 64 21.64 -1.57 -15.00
N TRP A 65 20.83 -1.38 -13.94
CA TRP A 65 19.79 -0.37 -13.89
C TRP A 65 20.24 0.93 -13.23
N THR A 66 19.98 2.05 -13.91
CA THR A 66 20.07 3.38 -13.30
C THR A 66 18.91 3.61 -12.31
N GLN A 67 18.94 4.73 -11.59
CA GLN A 67 17.86 5.05 -10.64
C GLN A 67 16.58 5.37 -11.38
N LYS A 68 16.72 6.06 -12.52
CA LYS A 68 15.65 6.35 -13.46
C LYS A 68 15.03 5.07 -14.01
N ASP A 69 15.83 4.09 -14.39
CA ASP A 69 15.32 2.83 -14.94
C ASP A 69 14.54 2.06 -13.89
N LEU A 70 15.07 1.95 -12.67
CA LEU A 70 14.34 1.32 -11.58
C LEU A 70 13.01 2.04 -11.33
N ALA A 71 13.01 3.37 -11.17
CA ALA A 71 11.80 4.16 -10.90
C ALA A 71 10.75 3.95 -11.99
N THR A 72 11.17 4.00 -13.26
CA THR A 72 10.29 3.75 -14.42
C THR A 72 9.71 2.34 -14.39
N HIS A 73 10.52 1.32 -14.09
CA HIS A 73 10.05 -0.06 -14.01
C HIS A 73 9.08 -0.35 -12.86
N VAL A 74 9.20 0.37 -11.73
CA VAL A 74 8.27 0.23 -10.59
C VAL A 74 7.08 1.20 -10.66
N ASN A 75 6.95 1.96 -11.75
CA ASN A 75 5.92 2.98 -11.96
C ASN A 75 5.94 4.11 -10.90
N GLU A 76 7.11 4.41 -10.36
CA GLU A 76 7.33 5.55 -9.46
C GLU A 76 7.95 6.72 -10.23
N LYS A 77 7.78 7.93 -9.69
CA LYS A 77 8.28 9.15 -10.34
C LYS A 77 9.82 9.08 -10.47
N PRO A 78 10.38 9.24 -11.69
CA PRO A 78 11.82 9.35 -11.86
C PRO A 78 12.37 10.58 -11.13
N GLN A 79 13.44 10.38 -10.38
CA GLN A 79 14.22 11.44 -9.72
C GLN A 79 15.46 11.75 -10.55
#